data_AF-A0A7J2IPJ7-F1
#
_entry.id   AF-A0A7J2IPJ7-F1
#
_cell.length_a   1.000
_cell.length_b   1.000
_cell.length_c   1.000
_cell.angle_alpha   90.00
_cell.angle_beta   90.00
_cell.angle_gamma   90.00
#
_symmetry.space_group_name_H-M   'P 1'
#
loop_
_entity.id
_entity.type
_entity.pdbx_description
1 polymer ?
#
loop_
_entity_poly.entity_id
_entity_poly.type
_entity_poly.pdbx_seq_one_letter_code
_entity_poly.pdbx_strand_id
1 'polypeptide(L)' 'GSFWPLDLMPLWLQKVAWVLPLTYLSDGLRKTMILHDPQSAILNYAIVGVLAIVFIALASQYFRWTEK' A
#
# COMPACT_ATOMS: atom_id res chain seq x y z
N GLY A 1 -8.25 -6.75 -4.90
CA GLY A 1 -6.87 -6.45 -5.28
C GLY A 1 -6.19 -7.64 -5.90
N SER A 2 -5.69 -8.57 -5.08
CA SER A 2 -4.81 -9.65 -5.58
C SER A 2 -5.49 -10.70 -6.47
N PHE A 3 -6.77 -11.00 -6.25
CA PHE A 3 -7.54 -11.99 -7.04
C PHE A 3 -8.62 -11.35 -7.93
N TRP A 4 -9.17 -10.21 -7.49
CA TRP A 4 -10.18 -9.45 -8.22
C TRP A 4 -9.69 -8.03 -8.51
N PRO A 5 -9.76 -7.56 -9.78
CA PRO A 5 -9.48 -6.18 -10.16
C PRO A 5 -10.31 -5.22 -9.30
N LEU A 6 -9.67 -4.15 -8.80
CA LEU A 6 -10.35 -3.12 -8.02
C LEU A 6 -11.47 -2.45 -8.81
N ASP A 7 -11.29 -2.31 -10.13
CA ASP A 7 -12.25 -1.68 -11.04
C ASP A 7 -13.58 -2.43 -11.14
N LEU A 8 -13.59 -3.72 -10.79
CA LEU A 8 -14.80 -4.58 -10.79
C LEU A 8 -15.51 -4.59 -9.42
N MET A 9 -14.92 -3.97 -8.40
CA MET A 9 -15.51 -3.91 -7.06
C MET A 9 -16.52 -2.75 -6.95
N PRO A 10 -17.58 -2.89 -6.13
CA PRO A 10 -18.48 -1.78 -5.81
C PRO A 10 -17.72 -0.58 -5.22
N LEU A 11 -18.15 0.65 -5.53
CA LEU A 11 -17.45 1.88 -5.14
C LEU A 11 -17.13 1.98 -3.63
N TRP A 12 -18.01 1.48 -2.78
CA TRP A 12 -17.80 1.51 -1.33
C TRP A 12 -16.62 0.61 -0.91
N LEU A 13 -16.49 -0.56 -1.55
CA LEU A 13 -15.43 -1.52 -1.28
C LEU A 13 -14.10 -1.01 -1.82
N GLN A 14 -14.11 -0.32 -2.98
CA GLN A 14 -12.92 0.34 -3.52
C GLN A 14 -12.35 1.37 -2.54
N LYS A 15 -13.21 2.21 -1.94
CA LYS A 15 -12.75 3.22 -0.97
C LYS A 15 -12.06 2.60 0.23
N VAL A 16 -12.61 1.51 0.78
CA VAL A 16 -11.98 0.77 1.88
C VAL A 16 -10.66 0.15 1.43
N ALA A 17 -10.60 -0.40 0.23
CA ALA A 17 -9.38 -0.98 -0.31
C ALA A 17 -8.25 0.06 -0.45
N TRP A 18 -8.56 1.28 -0.90
CA TRP A 18 -7.56 2.36 -1.01
C TRP A 18 -7.07 2.92 0.33
N VAL A 19 -7.71 2.60 1.46
CA VAL A 19 -7.15 2.92 2.79
C VAL A 19 -6.04 1.94 3.17
N LEU A 20 -6.07 0.72 2.64
CA LEU A 20 -5.14 -0.34 3.00
C LEU A 20 -3.80 -0.17 2.26
N PRO A 21 -2.66 -0.08 2.97
CA PRO A 21 -1.33 0.02 2.36
C PRO A 21 -1.02 -1.17 1.43
N LEU A 22 -1.56 -2.34 1.77
CA LEU A 22 -1.40 -3.57 0.99
C LEU A 22 -1.94 -3.44 -0.44
N THR A 23 -2.99 -2.66 -0.65
CA THR A 23 -3.61 -2.45 -1.97
C THR A 23 -2.66 -1.72 -2.91
N TYR A 24 -1.97 -0.68 -2.43
CA TYR A 24 -0.97 0.06 -3.19
C TYR A 24 0.20 -0.84 -3.60
N LEU A 25 0.66 -1.72 -2.71
CA LEU A 25 1.74 -2.67 -3.01
C LEU A 25 1.32 -3.68 -4.08
N SER A 26 0.14 -4.30 -3.95
CA SER A 26 -0.36 -5.25 -4.95
C SER A 26 -0.60 -4.59 -6.32
N ASP A 27 -1.13 -3.37 -6.35
CA ASP A 27 -1.37 -2.63 -7.61
C ASP A 27 -0.07 -2.17 -8.26
N GLY A 28 0.91 -1.71 -7.48
CA GLY A 28 2.25 -1.36 -7.96
C GLY A 28 2.95 -2.55 -8.62
N LEU A 29 2.92 -3.71 -7.96
CA LEU A 29 3.48 -4.96 -8.51
C LEU A 29 2.78 -5.39 -9.79
N ARG A 30 1.45 -5.29 -9.85
CA ARG A 30 0.69 -5.59 -11.08
C ARG A 30 1.06 -4.66 -12.22
N LYS A 31 1.22 -3.36 -11.95
CA LYS A 31 1.61 -2.36 -12.95
C LYS A 31 3.02 -2.61 -13.50
N THR A 32 3.98 -2.97 -12.64
CA THR A 32 5.36 -3.27 -13.08
C THR A 32 5.50 -4.62 -13.76
N MET A 33 4.89 -5.68 -13.21
CA MET A 33 5.17 -7.06 -13.63
C MET A 33 4.23 -7.56 -14.73
N ILE A 34 3.03 -7.01 -14.84
CA ILE A 34 2.02 -7.47 -15.80
C ILE A 34 1.80 -6.41 -16.89
N LEU A 35 1.52 -5.17 -16.49
CA LEU A 35 1.15 -4.10 -17.42
C LEU A 35 2.36 -3.41 -18.07
N HIS A 36 3.59 -3.75 -17.67
CA HIS A 36 4.83 -3.14 -18.16
C HIS A 36 4.82 -1.59 -18.10
N ASP A 37 4.12 -1.03 -17.11
CA ASP A 37 4.03 0.41 -16.86
C ASP A 37 4.70 0.75 -15.51
N PRO A 38 6.04 0.85 -15.49
CA PRO A 38 6.77 1.18 -14.28
C PRO A 38 6.59 2.64 -13.85
N GLN A 39 6.25 3.54 -14.77
CA GLN A 39 6.06 4.96 -14.43
C GLN A 39 4.86 5.15 -13.50
N SER A 40 3.74 4.49 -13.81
CA SER A 40 2.54 4.52 -12.96
C SER A 40 2.73 3.78 -11.63
N ALA A 41 3.71 2.89 -11.53
CA ALA A 41 3.97 2.14 -10.31
C ALA A 41 4.82 2.91 -9.28
N ILE A 42 5.62 3.88 -9.71
CA ILE A 42 6.48 4.69 -8.82
C ILE A 42 5.66 5.38 -7.73
N LEU A 43 4.51 5.96 -8.08
CA LEU A 43 3.61 6.60 -7.11
C LEU A 43 3.09 5.59 -6.07
N ASN A 44 2.71 4.38 -6.50
CA ASN A 44 2.25 3.33 -5.59
C ASN A 44 3.35 2.91 -4.61
N TYR A 45 4.59 2.70 -5.09
CA TYR A 45 5.71 2.36 -4.23
C TYR A 45 6.13 3.51 -3.30
N ALA A 46 6.04 4.77 -3.76
CA ALA A 46 6.30 5.93 -2.92
C ALA A 46 5.32 6.02 -1.75
N ILE A 47 4.02 5.80 -1.99
CA ILE A 47 3.00 5.76 -0.94
C ILE A 47 3.30 4.66 0.08
N VAL A 48 3.63 3.46 -0.38
CA VAL A 48 4.00 2.34 0.49
C VAL A 48 5.26 2.66 1.30
N GLY A 49 6.27 3.28 0.68
CA GLY A 49 7.51 3.69 1.34
C GLY A 49 7.27 4.72 2.45
N VAL A 50 6.43 5.73 2.20
CA VAL A 50 6.05 6.72 3.21
C VAL A 50 5.31 6.05 4.37
N LEU A 51 4.35 5.17 4.08
CA LEU A 51 3.62 4.41 5.10
C LEU A 51 4.56 3.53 5.93
N ALA A 52 5.55 2.88 5.31
CA ALA A 52 6.55 2.10 6.02
C ALA A 52 7.35 2.97 7.00
N ILE A 53 7.80 4.15 6.57
CA ILE A 53 8.51 5.10 7.45
C ILE A 53 7.62 5.54 8.61
N VAL A 54 6.35 5.85 8.35
CA VAL A 54 5.39 6.24 9.39
C VAL A 54 5.20 5.11 10.41
N PHE A 55 4.98 3.87 9.96
CA PHE A 55 4.83 2.74 10.86
C PHE A 55 6.09 2.44 11.65
N ILE A 56 7.28 2.55 11.05
CA ILE A 56 8.56 2.38 11.74
C ILE A 56 8.75 3.46 12.81
N ALA A 57 8.42 4.72 12.50
CA ALA A 57 8.50 5.83 13.46
C ALA A 57 7.55 5.62 14.64
N LEU A 58 6.29 5.25 14.35
CA LEU A 58 5.30 4.94 15.38
C LEU A 58 5.71 3.74 16.23
N ALA A 59 6.21 2.67 15.60
CA ALA A 59 6.69 1.48 16.28
C ALA A 59 7.88 1.80 17.18
N SER A 60 8.87 2.55 16.68
CA SER A 60 10.02 3.01 17.48
C SER A 60 9.57 3.85 18.68
N GLN A 61 8.59 4.74 18.49
CA GLN A 61 8.08 5.57 19.56
C GLN A 61 7.33 4.76 20.62
N TYR A 62 6.55 3.73 20.23
CA TYR A 62 5.81 2.88 21.16
C TYR A 62 6.69 1.83 21.86
N PHE A 63 7.55 1.12 21.13
CA PHE A 63 8.40 0.05 21.69
C PHE A 63 9.46 0.58 22.67
N ARG A 64 9.85 1.85 22.56
CA ARG A 64 10.75 2.50 23.53
C ARG A 64 10.19 2.57 24.96
N TRP A 65 8.91 2.32 25.17
CA TRP A 65 8.26 2.39 26.50
C TRP A 65 8.20 1.06 27.25
N THR A 66 8.59 -0.06 26.63
CA THR A 66 8.58 -1.37 27.29
C THR A 66 9.85 -1.65 28.10
N GLU A 67 10.87 -0.79 28.02
CA GLU A 67 11.96 -0.73 29.00
C GLU A 67 11.60 0.22 30.16
N LYS A 68 10.61 -0.16 30.98
CA LYS A 68 10.47 0.28 32.37
C LYS A 68 9.88 -0.82 33.22
#